data_AF-A0A6S5RIJ8-F1
#
_entry.id   AF-A0A6S5RIJ8-F1
#
_cell.length_a   1.000
_cell.length_b   1.000
_cell.length_c   1.000
_cell.angle_alpha   90.00
_cell.angle_beta   90.00
_cell.angle_gamma   90.00
#
_symmetry.space_group_name_H-M   'P 1'
#
loop_
_entity.id
_entity.type
_entity.pdbx_description
1 polymer ?
#
loop_
_entity_poly.entity_id
_entity_poly.type
_entity_poly.pdbx_seq_one_letter_code
_entity_poly.pdbx_strand_id
1 'polypeptide(L)'
;MTAIHFRLPLALSLALALGLAEAGGFLDDSHATLSLRNFYFNQDNRDGHAGQTEEWGQGLRLDYQSGYTEGTVGVGLDAIGLLGLRLDGGGRADKADQARTPSALFPLEHDGRARDEFSSLGLTAKLRIGASEARVGTLIPRLPVIKANDGRLLPQTFEGAQLTVREFDDLTLLAGRLRQAKGRAQSHRDDLSINGANSPRKPGNAVSAAPARHSDAFDFLGLDYQVNEQLQVQYYLGQLEDFYRQHFLGLNHEQALPLGTLKTDLRHFDTRATGRNASHSGRAEGYTAAGYYGPGNGESGAHRGRVDNRAWSALFSWSLGAHTLGAGYQRLSGDSHFIQPNQGNGSDVYLITDRQLNSFARAGERTWLAQYGLDFGAWGLPGLTSNVAYLKGSGIRSERGHLQEWERDFTLAYVMQAGPAKGLGITWRNASLRSQASTDVDQNRVFLTYSLALF
;
A
#
# COMPACT_ATOMS: atom_id res chain seq x y z
N MET A 1 -0.84 -38.62 -12.93
CA MET A 1 -2.11 -38.96 -12.26
C MET A 1 -1.98 -38.51 -10.82
N THR A 2 -2.51 -37.32 -10.51
CA THR A 2 -2.47 -36.74 -9.16
C THR A 2 -3.75 -35.93 -9.04
N ALA A 3 -4.64 -36.40 -8.17
CA ALA A 3 -5.99 -35.88 -8.04
C ALA A 3 -5.98 -34.50 -7.36
N ILE A 4 -6.58 -33.52 -8.04
CA ILE A 4 -6.89 -32.21 -7.49
C ILE A 4 -8.16 -32.38 -6.65
N HIS A 5 -8.02 -32.38 -5.32
CA HIS A 5 -9.17 -32.31 -4.43
C HIS A 5 -9.71 -30.87 -4.37
N PHE A 6 -10.66 -30.55 -5.25
CA PHE A 6 -11.53 -29.39 -5.10
C PHE A 6 -12.45 -29.61 -3.89
N ARG A 7 -12.14 -28.99 -2.75
CA ARG A 7 -13.13 -28.75 -1.69
C ARG A 7 -13.73 -27.35 -1.87
N LEU A 8 -14.51 -27.20 -2.93
CA LEU A 8 -15.35 -26.03 -3.17
C LEU A 8 -16.83 -26.40 -3.48
N PRO A 9 -17.56 -27.23 -2.69
CA PRO A 9 -18.98 -27.43 -2.97
C PRO A 9 -19.95 -26.82 -1.95
N LEU A 10 -19.51 -26.27 -0.80
CA LEU A 10 -20.45 -25.89 0.27
C LEU A 10 -20.94 -24.43 0.22
N ALA A 11 -20.13 -23.49 -0.27
CA ALA A 11 -20.54 -22.09 -0.35
C ALA A 11 -21.42 -21.80 -1.57
N LEU A 12 -21.18 -22.50 -2.70
CA LEU A 12 -21.95 -22.30 -3.93
C LEU A 12 -23.31 -23.01 -3.89
N SER A 13 -23.44 -24.10 -3.12
CA SER A 13 -24.70 -24.83 -2.95
C SER A 13 -25.67 -24.14 -1.99
N LEU A 14 -25.18 -23.33 -1.04
CA LEU A 14 -26.04 -22.57 -0.13
C LEU A 14 -26.75 -21.40 -0.84
N ALA A 15 -26.10 -20.79 -1.84
CA ALA A 15 -26.67 -19.71 -2.65
C ALA A 15 -27.74 -20.19 -3.65
N LEU A 16 -27.66 -21.46 -4.09
CA LEU A 16 -28.65 -22.06 -4.99
C LEU A 16 -29.86 -22.67 -4.27
N ALA A 17 -29.81 -22.79 -2.93
CA ALA A 17 -30.90 -23.35 -2.11
C ALA A 17 -31.83 -22.29 -1.50
N LEU A 18 -31.43 -21.01 -1.51
CA LEU A 18 -32.28 -19.88 -1.11
C LEU A 18 -32.94 -19.30 -2.37
N GLY A 19 -34.26 -19.29 -2.40
CA GLY A 19 -35.05 -19.21 -3.62
C GLY A 19 -34.83 -17.97 -4.49
N LEU A 20 -35.07 -18.15 -5.79
CA LEU A 20 -35.03 -17.11 -6.84
C LEU A 20 -35.99 -15.91 -6.60
N ALA A 21 -36.77 -15.92 -5.52
CA ALA A 21 -37.69 -14.86 -5.15
C ALA A 21 -37.08 -13.79 -4.20
N GLU A 22 -35.96 -14.06 -3.52
CA GLU A 22 -35.28 -13.11 -2.61
C GLU A 22 -34.11 -12.35 -3.27
N ALA A 23 -34.00 -12.43 -4.60
CA ALA A 23 -32.89 -11.88 -5.37
C ALA A 23 -33.06 -10.42 -5.82
N GLY A 24 -34.21 -9.78 -5.54
CA GLY A 24 -34.50 -8.39 -5.93
C GLY A 24 -33.39 -7.43 -5.46
N GLY A 25 -33.24 -7.28 -4.15
CA GLY A 25 -32.16 -6.45 -3.58
C GLY A 25 -30.73 -6.89 -3.97
N PHE A 26 -30.50 -8.16 -4.34
CA PHE A 26 -29.17 -8.61 -4.77
C PHE A 26 -28.81 -8.08 -6.16
N LEU A 27 -29.73 -8.21 -7.13
CA LEU A 27 -29.49 -7.79 -8.51
C LEU A 27 -29.78 -6.30 -8.72
N ASP A 28 -30.84 -5.77 -8.11
CA ASP A 28 -31.31 -4.41 -8.30
C ASP A 28 -30.31 -3.38 -7.75
N ASP A 29 -29.64 -3.69 -6.64
CA ASP A 29 -28.59 -2.84 -6.04
C ASP A 29 -27.18 -3.21 -6.53
N SER A 30 -27.05 -4.09 -7.54
CA SER A 30 -25.76 -4.42 -8.14
C SER A 30 -25.22 -3.25 -8.96
N HIS A 31 -23.92 -3.00 -8.86
CA HIS A 31 -23.24 -2.06 -9.73
C HIS A 31 -21.91 -2.61 -10.23
N ALA A 32 -21.52 -2.20 -11.43
CA ALA A 32 -20.25 -2.57 -12.02
C ALA A 32 -19.51 -1.36 -12.61
N THR A 33 -18.22 -1.26 -12.34
CA THR A 33 -17.34 -0.20 -12.88
C THR A 33 -16.16 -0.83 -13.60
N LEU A 34 -15.92 -0.40 -14.84
CA LEU A 34 -14.67 -0.66 -15.56
C LEU A 34 -13.77 0.57 -15.47
N SER A 35 -12.67 0.45 -14.75
CA SER A 35 -11.60 1.45 -14.70
C SER A 35 -10.47 1.09 -15.67
N LEU A 36 -10.08 2.07 -16.47
CA LEU A 36 -8.97 2.02 -17.41
C LEU A 36 -7.81 2.86 -16.86
N ARG A 37 -6.59 2.32 -16.86
CA ARG A 37 -5.37 3.03 -16.47
C ARG A 37 -4.27 2.80 -17.49
N ASN A 38 -3.97 3.79 -18.33
CA ASN A 38 -2.77 3.78 -19.15
C ASN A 38 -1.62 4.35 -18.31
N PHE A 39 -0.48 3.66 -18.20
CA PHE A 39 0.58 4.02 -17.28
C PHE A 39 1.96 3.91 -17.92
N TYR A 40 2.60 5.04 -18.15
CA TYR A 40 4.01 5.14 -18.52
C TYR A 40 4.86 5.39 -17.27
N PHE A 41 5.89 4.56 -17.09
CA PHE A 41 6.84 4.61 -15.99
C PHE A 41 8.26 4.73 -16.55
N ASN A 42 9.01 5.72 -16.07
CA ASN A 42 10.43 5.87 -16.38
C ASN A 42 11.19 6.22 -15.10
N GLN A 43 12.24 5.46 -14.78
CA GLN A 43 13.11 5.67 -13.65
C GLN A 43 14.58 5.56 -14.07
N ASP A 44 15.34 6.59 -13.75
CA ASP A 44 16.78 6.67 -13.97
C ASP A 44 17.52 6.51 -12.63
N ASN A 45 18.46 5.56 -12.56
CA ASN A 45 19.28 5.29 -11.37
C ASN A 45 20.68 5.88 -11.61
N ARG A 46 21.00 7.02 -10.98
CA ARG A 46 22.15 7.84 -11.37
C ARG A 46 23.52 7.26 -11.00
N ASP A 47 23.60 6.50 -9.91
CA ASP A 47 24.89 6.03 -9.36
C ASP A 47 25.12 4.51 -9.50
N GLY A 48 24.61 3.89 -10.57
CA GLY A 48 24.71 2.44 -10.79
C GLY A 48 24.98 2.03 -12.23
N HIS A 49 25.45 0.80 -12.43
CA HIS A 49 25.62 0.17 -13.75
C HIS A 49 24.32 -0.51 -14.25
N ALA A 50 23.21 -0.32 -13.52
CA ALA A 50 21.93 -0.92 -13.88
C ALA A 50 21.22 -0.03 -14.90
N GLY A 51 20.68 -0.64 -15.96
CA GLY A 51 19.85 0.07 -16.94
C GLY A 51 18.63 0.74 -16.31
N GLN A 52 18.14 1.79 -16.99
CA GLN A 52 16.94 2.54 -16.59
C GLN A 52 15.72 1.62 -16.52
N THR A 53 14.76 1.89 -15.63
CA THR A 53 13.49 1.16 -15.65
C THR A 53 12.48 1.94 -16.44
N GLU A 54 12.10 1.44 -17.61
CA GLU A 54 11.14 2.07 -18.50
C GLU A 54 10.12 1.04 -19.01
N GLU A 55 8.85 1.24 -18.65
CA GLU A 55 7.75 0.34 -19.00
C GLU A 55 6.46 1.15 -19.25
N TRP A 56 5.66 0.69 -20.20
CA TRP A 56 4.37 1.28 -20.55
C TRP A 56 3.29 0.19 -20.62
N GLY A 57 2.16 0.43 -19.97
CA GLY A 57 1.09 -0.54 -19.89
C GLY A 57 -0.32 0.04 -19.91
N GLN A 58 -1.28 -0.81 -20.28
CA GLN A 58 -2.71 -0.59 -20.16
C GLN A 58 -3.28 -1.53 -19.09
N GLY A 59 -3.84 -0.96 -18.04
CA GLY A 59 -4.53 -1.65 -16.96
C GLY A 59 -6.05 -1.57 -17.14
N LEU A 60 -6.72 -2.68 -16.89
CA LEU A 60 -8.17 -2.80 -16.81
C LEU A 60 -8.52 -3.37 -15.45
N ARG A 61 -9.41 -2.69 -14.74
CA ARG A 61 -9.96 -3.12 -13.45
C ARG A 61 -11.47 -3.13 -13.57
N LEU A 62 -12.07 -4.31 -13.46
CA LEU A 62 -13.51 -4.49 -13.37
C LEU A 62 -13.86 -4.73 -11.91
N ASP A 63 -14.54 -3.78 -11.29
CA ASP A 63 -15.16 -3.95 -9.98
C ASP A 63 -16.64 -4.27 -10.19
N TYR A 64 -17.09 -5.42 -9.67
CA TYR A 64 -18.49 -5.77 -9.54
C TYR A 64 -18.82 -5.89 -8.07
N GLN A 65 -19.91 -5.23 -7.65
CA GLN A 65 -20.45 -5.35 -6.32
C GLN A 65 -21.92 -5.69 -6.43
N SER A 66 -22.34 -6.83 -5.91
CA SER A 66 -23.76 -7.12 -5.82
C SER A 66 -24.44 -6.20 -4.81
N GLY A 67 -25.77 -6.16 -4.85
CA GLY A 67 -26.56 -5.79 -3.69
C GLY A 67 -26.53 -6.85 -2.58
N TYR A 68 -27.53 -6.82 -1.72
CA TYR A 68 -27.72 -7.84 -0.68
C TYR A 68 -29.08 -8.51 -0.86
N THR A 69 -29.16 -9.82 -0.65
CA THR A 69 -30.46 -10.51 -0.55
C THR A 69 -31.32 -9.87 0.53
N GLU A 70 -32.63 -9.91 0.33
CA GLU A 70 -33.58 -9.40 1.33
C GLU A 70 -33.57 -10.25 2.61
N GLY A 71 -34.00 -9.66 3.73
CA GLY A 71 -34.08 -10.33 5.03
C GLY A 71 -33.14 -9.76 6.09
N THR A 72 -33.19 -10.34 7.30
CA THR A 72 -32.38 -9.90 8.45
C THR A 72 -30.89 -10.08 8.23
N VAL A 73 -30.50 -11.12 7.48
CA VAL A 73 -29.12 -11.38 7.08
C VAL A 73 -29.05 -11.26 5.57
N GLY A 74 -28.52 -10.13 5.10
CA GLY A 74 -28.28 -9.93 3.68
C GLY A 74 -27.01 -10.65 3.24
N VAL A 75 -27.07 -11.38 2.13
CA VAL A 75 -25.94 -12.06 1.51
C VAL A 75 -25.59 -11.36 0.19
N GLY A 76 -24.30 -11.16 -0.06
CA GLY A 76 -23.80 -10.53 -1.28
C GLY A 76 -22.50 -11.18 -1.79
N LEU A 77 -22.11 -10.81 -2.99
CA LEU A 77 -20.88 -11.22 -3.65
C LEU A 77 -20.25 -10.04 -4.39
N ASP A 78 -18.99 -9.76 -4.11
CA ASP A 78 -18.18 -8.85 -4.91
C ASP A 78 -17.17 -9.63 -5.75
N ALA A 79 -16.80 -9.06 -6.89
CA ALA A 79 -15.73 -9.55 -7.75
C ALA A 79 -14.81 -8.41 -8.20
N ILE A 80 -13.51 -8.69 -8.27
CA ILE A 80 -12.51 -7.79 -8.86
C ILE A 80 -11.74 -8.53 -9.95
N GLY A 81 -11.93 -8.11 -11.20
CA GLY A 81 -11.16 -8.56 -12.35
C GLY A 81 -10.04 -7.58 -12.64
N LEU A 82 -8.80 -8.07 -12.75
CA LEU A 82 -7.62 -7.26 -13.04
C LEU A 82 -6.91 -7.83 -14.28
N LEU A 83 -6.58 -6.96 -15.23
CA LEU A 83 -5.81 -7.28 -16.42
C LEU A 83 -4.80 -6.16 -16.71
N GLY A 84 -3.53 -6.51 -16.90
CA GLY A 84 -2.48 -5.61 -17.35
C GLY A 84 -1.94 -6.08 -18.69
N LEU A 85 -1.89 -5.18 -19.68
CA LEU A 85 -1.36 -5.40 -21.02
C LEU A 85 -0.14 -4.52 -21.23
N ARG A 86 0.97 -5.09 -21.70
CA ARG A 86 2.21 -4.37 -21.98
C ARG A 86 2.14 -3.71 -23.35
N LEU A 87 2.49 -2.42 -23.40
CA LEU A 87 2.58 -1.64 -24.62
C LEU A 87 4.04 -1.41 -25.03
N ASP A 88 4.90 -1.14 -24.04
CA ASP A 88 6.35 -1.07 -24.22
C ASP A 88 7.07 -1.56 -22.95
N GLY A 89 8.29 -2.05 -23.13
CA GLY A 89 9.17 -2.50 -22.06
C GLY A 89 10.43 -3.13 -22.64
N GLY A 90 11.21 -3.82 -21.83
CA GLY A 90 12.39 -4.51 -22.34
C GLY A 90 13.34 -4.97 -21.25
N GLY A 91 14.50 -5.49 -21.66
CA GLY A 91 15.51 -6.00 -20.75
C GLY A 91 15.25 -7.43 -20.27
N ARG A 92 16.19 -7.94 -19.46
CA ARG A 92 16.13 -9.24 -18.77
C ARG A 92 16.84 -9.12 -17.44
N ALA A 93 16.11 -9.33 -16.35
CA ALA A 93 16.59 -9.04 -14.99
C ALA A 93 17.93 -9.70 -14.60
N ASP A 94 18.36 -10.74 -15.29
CA ASP A 94 19.60 -11.49 -15.05
C ASP A 94 20.77 -11.12 -15.98
N LYS A 95 20.59 -10.20 -16.93
CA LYS A 95 21.63 -9.79 -17.88
C LYS A 95 22.43 -8.58 -17.39
N ALA A 96 23.77 -8.74 -17.39
CA ALA A 96 24.69 -7.62 -17.28
C ALA A 96 24.55 -6.67 -18.47
N ASP A 97 24.87 -5.38 -18.26
CA ASP A 97 24.89 -4.32 -19.27
C ASP A 97 23.55 -4.08 -20.01
N GLN A 98 22.42 -4.42 -19.38
CA GLN A 98 21.11 -4.14 -19.95
C GLN A 98 20.80 -2.63 -19.95
N ALA A 99 20.25 -2.14 -21.07
CA ALA A 99 19.79 -0.75 -21.17
C ALA A 99 18.51 -0.48 -20.35
N ARG A 100 17.63 -1.50 -20.23
CA ARG A 100 16.38 -1.42 -19.48
C ARG A 100 16.30 -2.51 -18.40
N THR A 101 15.83 -2.16 -17.20
CA THR A 101 15.56 -3.11 -16.11
C THR A 101 14.04 -3.34 -15.98
N PRO A 102 13.52 -4.56 -16.22
CA PRO A 102 12.08 -4.84 -16.16
C PRO A 102 11.57 -4.97 -14.71
N SER A 103 10.25 -5.16 -14.53
CA SER A 103 9.52 -5.50 -13.28
C SER A 103 8.81 -4.36 -12.52
N ALA A 104 8.78 -3.14 -13.07
CA ALA A 104 8.08 -2.04 -12.39
C ALA A 104 6.55 -2.15 -12.47
N LEU A 105 6.02 -2.55 -13.62
CA LEU A 105 4.61 -2.66 -13.95
C LEU A 105 4.17 -4.10 -14.24
N PHE A 106 5.07 -4.94 -14.74
CA PHE A 106 4.76 -6.29 -15.21
C PHE A 106 5.54 -7.37 -14.44
N PRO A 107 4.93 -8.54 -14.17
CA PRO A 107 5.67 -9.70 -13.68
C PRO A 107 6.74 -10.14 -14.68
N LEU A 108 7.72 -10.90 -14.19
CA LEU A 108 8.76 -11.48 -15.03
C LEU A 108 8.43 -12.93 -15.41
N GLU A 109 8.86 -13.32 -16.60
CA GLU A 109 8.98 -14.72 -17.02
C GLU A 109 10.18 -15.40 -16.33
N HIS A 110 10.25 -16.73 -16.44
CA HIS A 110 11.37 -17.52 -15.91
C HIS A 110 12.74 -17.09 -16.46
N ASP A 111 12.78 -16.51 -17.67
CA ASP A 111 14.00 -16.02 -18.30
C ASP A 111 14.29 -14.53 -18.04
N GLY A 112 13.59 -13.93 -17.07
CA GLY A 112 13.81 -12.57 -16.60
C GLY A 112 13.21 -11.46 -17.45
N ARG A 113 12.49 -11.76 -18.54
CA ARG A 113 11.76 -10.76 -19.35
C ARG A 113 10.45 -10.36 -18.68
N ALA A 114 10.03 -9.10 -18.84
CA ALA A 114 8.66 -8.70 -18.51
C ALA A 114 7.62 -9.42 -19.38
N ARG A 115 6.54 -9.90 -18.77
CA ARG A 115 5.40 -10.52 -19.47
C ARG A 115 4.68 -9.52 -20.38
N ASP A 116 4.09 -10.05 -21.45
CA ASP A 116 3.21 -9.27 -22.34
C ASP A 116 1.88 -8.92 -21.67
N GLU A 117 1.37 -9.82 -20.82
CA GLU A 117 0.15 -9.58 -20.07
C GLU A 117 0.16 -10.34 -18.74
N PHE A 118 -0.70 -9.91 -17.82
CA PHE A 118 -1.03 -10.67 -16.62
C PHE A 118 -2.44 -10.32 -16.15
N SER A 119 -3.13 -11.30 -15.57
CA SER A 119 -4.48 -11.13 -15.10
C SER A 119 -4.74 -11.89 -13.81
N SER A 120 -5.83 -11.53 -13.14
CA SER A 120 -6.30 -12.21 -11.94
C SER A 120 -7.75 -11.85 -11.64
N LEU A 121 -8.45 -12.77 -10.99
CA LEU A 121 -9.81 -12.59 -10.49
C LEU A 121 -9.80 -12.78 -8.97
N GLY A 122 -10.45 -11.87 -8.25
CA GLY A 122 -10.72 -11.97 -6.83
C GLY A 122 -12.22 -12.00 -6.58
N LEU A 123 -12.66 -12.81 -5.62
CA LEU A 123 -14.07 -12.91 -5.21
C LEU A 123 -14.16 -12.65 -3.71
N THR A 124 -15.25 -12.01 -3.27
CA THR A 124 -15.51 -11.72 -1.87
C THR A 124 -16.96 -12.02 -1.54
N ALA A 125 -17.20 -13.02 -0.69
CA ALA A 125 -18.52 -13.18 -0.09
C ALA A 125 -18.70 -12.10 0.98
N LYS A 126 -19.88 -11.48 1.02
CA LYS A 126 -20.23 -10.48 2.03
C LYS A 126 -21.56 -10.79 2.70
N LEU A 127 -21.63 -10.51 3.99
CA LEU A 127 -22.83 -10.65 4.82
C LEU A 127 -23.10 -9.31 5.50
N ARG A 128 -24.37 -8.91 5.56
CA ARG A 128 -24.80 -7.68 6.24
C ARG A 128 -25.90 -7.97 7.24
N ILE A 129 -25.77 -7.42 8.44
CA ILE A 129 -26.82 -7.39 9.47
C ILE A 129 -26.83 -5.96 10.01
N GLY A 130 -27.96 -5.28 9.90
CA GLY A 130 -28.04 -3.85 10.24
C GLY A 130 -27.07 -3.02 9.40
N ALA A 131 -26.23 -2.23 10.08
CA ALA A 131 -25.18 -1.42 9.46
C ALA A 131 -23.81 -2.15 9.42
N SER A 132 -23.73 -3.34 9.99
CA SER A 132 -22.51 -4.14 10.09
C SER A 132 -22.32 -5.09 8.92
N GLU A 133 -21.07 -5.24 8.48
CA GLU A 133 -20.70 -6.04 7.31
C GLU A 133 -19.53 -6.98 7.64
N ALA A 134 -19.67 -8.26 7.29
CA ALA A 134 -18.59 -9.22 7.25
C ALA A 134 -18.23 -9.56 5.80
N ARG A 135 -16.94 -9.61 5.48
CA ARG A 135 -16.40 -9.93 4.16
C ARG A 135 -15.39 -11.05 4.26
N VAL A 136 -15.43 -12.01 3.35
CA VAL A 136 -14.47 -13.13 3.25
C VAL A 136 -14.05 -13.34 1.80
N GLY A 137 -12.75 -13.26 1.53
CA GLY A 137 -12.17 -13.38 0.19
C GLY A 137 -11.16 -12.27 -0.10
N THR A 138 -11.24 -11.68 -1.28
CA THR A 138 -10.31 -10.64 -1.74
C THR A 138 -10.59 -9.27 -1.10
N LEU A 139 -9.61 -8.68 -0.43
CA LEU A 139 -9.71 -7.40 0.26
C LEU A 139 -8.64 -6.42 -0.27
N ILE A 140 -8.96 -5.12 -0.27
CA ILE A 140 -8.01 -4.03 -0.54
C ILE A 140 -7.99 -3.12 0.68
N PRO A 141 -7.28 -3.51 1.76
CA PRO A 141 -7.27 -2.76 3.01
C PRO A 141 -6.60 -1.40 2.84
N ARG A 142 -7.16 -0.39 3.51
CA ARG A 142 -6.62 0.98 3.61
C ARG A 142 -6.63 1.41 5.07
N LEU A 143 -5.93 0.66 5.90
CA LEU A 143 -5.92 0.80 7.35
C LEU A 143 -4.57 1.37 7.81
N PRO A 144 -4.49 2.04 8.97
CA PRO A 144 -3.24 2.56 9.49
C PRO A 144 -2.15 1.50 9.69
N VAL A 145 -2.53 0.25 10.03
CA VAL A 145 -1.59 -0.86 10.26
C VAL A 145 -1.34 -1.73 9.01
N ILE A 146 -2.14 -1.56 7.96
CA ILE A 146 -1.91 -2.21 6.67
C ILE A 146 -2.59 -1.45 5.51
N LYS A 147 -1.81 -1.13 4.48
CA LYS A 147 -2.25 -0.38 3.31
C LYS A 147 -1.86 -1.13 2.04
N ALA A 148 -2.86 -1.46 1.22
CA ALA A 148 -2.62 -2.01 -0.10
C ALA A 148 -1.98 -0.97 -1.03
N ASN A 149 -0.91 -1.35 -1.71
CA ASN A 149 -0.24 -0.50 -2.69
C ASN A 149 -1.03 -0.43 -4.00
N ASP A 150 -1.27 0.78 -4.51
CA ASP A 150 -1.85 1.02 -5.84
C ASP A 150 -0.96 2.00 -6.67
N GLY A 151 0.34 1.96 -6.42
CA GLY A 151 1.31 2.91 -6.99
C GLY A 151 1.82 2.56 -8.38
N ARG A 152 1.25 1.56 -9.06
CA ARG A 152 1.66 1.01 -10.37
C ARG A 152 0.45 0.74 -11.26
N LEU A 153 0.53 -0.24 -12.16
CA LEU A 153 -0.51 -0.52 -13.15
C LEU A 153 -1.79 -1.10 -12.52
N LEU A 154 -1.66 -2.11 -11.66
CA LEU A 154 -2.77 -2.77 -10.96
C LEU A 154 -2.58 -2.69 -9.44
N PRO A 155 -3.66 -2.73 -8.65
CA PRO A 155 -3.55 -2.68 -7.19
C PRO A 155 -3.06 -4.00 -6.60
N GLN A 156 -2.39 -3.91 -5.46
CA GLN A 156 -2.20 -5.02 -4.54
C GLN A 156 -3.56 -5.44 -3.96
N THR A 157 -3.75 -6.74 -3.78
CA THR A 157 -4.93 -7.31 -3.12
C THR A 157 -4.50 -8.30 -2.05
N PHE A 158 -5.32 -8.48 -1.03
CA PHE A 158 -5.11 -9.42 0.06
C PHE A 158 -6.23 -10.44 0.10
N GLU A 159 -5.96 -11.59 0.72
CA GLU A 159 -6.98 -12.60 0.99
C GLU A 159 -7.18 -12.74 2.48
N GLY A 160 -8.43 -12.72 2.92
CA GLY A 160 -8.74 -12.79 4.34
C GLY A 160 -10.21 -12.64 4.67
N ALA A 161 -10.45 -12.32 5.93
CA ALA A 161 -11.77 -11.99 6.44
C ALA A 161 -11.71 -10.66 7.21
N GLN A 162 -12.77 -9.87 7.10
CA GLN A 162 -12.92 -8.61 7.82
C GLN A 162 -14.36 -8.46 8.28
N LEU A 163 -14.54 -8.07 9.55
CA LEU A 163 -15.80 -7.60 10.11
C LEU A 163 -15.69 -6.09 10.33
N THR A 164 -16.72 -5.36 9.94
CA THR A 164 -16.87 -3.93 10.19
C THR A 164 -18.21 -3.70 10.87
N VAL A 165 -18.20 -3.16 12.09
CA VAL A 165 -19.39 -2.91 12.91
C VAL A 165 -19.67 -1.41 12.94
N ARG A 166 -20.91 -1.04 12.62
CA ARG A 166 -21.39 0.35 12.59
C ARG A 166 -22.75 0.52 13.26
N GLU A 167 -23.02 -0.28 14.30
CA GLU A 167 -24.28 -0.22 15.07
C GLU A 167 -24.30 0.93 16.09
N PHE A 168 -23.17 1.64 16.28
CA PHE A 168 -23.03 2.70 17.25
C PHE A 168 -22.77 4.01 16.52
N ASP A 169 -23.51 5.05 16.89
CA ASP A 169 -23.29 6.39 16.37
C ASP A 169 -21.83 6.81 16.59
N ASP A 170 -21.25 7.46 15.57
CA ASP A 170 -19.89 8.00 15.57
C ASP A 170 -18.74 6.98 15.74
N LEU A 171 -19.04 5.69 15.92
CA LEU A 171 -18.05 4.65 16.20
C LEU A 171 -18.07 3.56 15.13
N THR A 172 -16.95 3.39 14.44
CA THR A 172 -16.69 2.24 13.57
C THR A 172 -15.68 1.31 14.23
N LEU A 173 -16.06 0.06 14.45
CA LEU A 173 -15.15 -1.00 14.88
C LEU A 173 -14.83 -1.91 13.71
N LEU A 174 -13.58 -2.35 13.62
CA LEU A 174 -13.12 -3.19 12.52
C LEU A 174 -12.18 -4.27 13.06
N ALA A 175 -12.35 -5.51 12.62
CA ALA A 175 -11.48 -6.61 13.02
C ALA A 175 -11.33 -7.60 11.86
N GLY A 176 -10.19 -8.30 11.78
CA GLY A 176 -10.02 -9.29 10.74
C GLY A 176 -8.68 -9.99 10.74
N ARG A 177 -8.51 -10.86 9.74
CA ARG A 177 -7.28 -11.60 9.48
C ARG A 177 -7.00 -11.60 7.98
N LEU A 178 -5.79 -11.25 7.59
CA LEU A 178 -5.25 -11.43 6.24
C LEU A 178 -4.24 -12.57 6.23
N ARG A 179 -4.21 -13.33 5.14
CA ARG A 179 -3.35 -14.52 5.02
C ARG A 179 -2.31 -14.39 3.92
N GLN A 180 -2.73 -13.85 2.79
CA GLN A 180 -1.88 -13.77 1.60
C GLN A 180 -2.07 -12.42 0.93
N ALA A 181 -1.06 -12.02 0.16
CA ALA A 181 -1.11 -10.86 -0.71
C ALA A 181 -0.75 -11.25 -2.14
N LYS A 182 -1.42 -10.65 -3.11
CA LYS A 182 -0.99 -10.64 -4.51
C LYS A 182 -0.44 -9.24 -4.78
N GLY A 183 0.84 -9.15 -5.12
CA GLY A 183 1.50 -7.90 -5.43
C GLY A 183 0.95 -7.23 -6.71
N ARG A 184 1.24 -5.94 -6.85
CA ARG A 184 0.81 -5.08 -7.97
C ARG A 184 1.27 -5.50 -9.37
N ALA A 185 2.29 -6.36 -9.44
CA ALA A 185 2.89 -6.87 -10.68
C ALA A 185 3.02 -8.41 -10.61
N GLN A 186 1.99 -9.09 -10.11
CA GLN A 186 1.93 -10.55 -9.97
C GLN A 186 0.50 -11.07 -10.20
N SER A 187 0.38 -12.36 -10.56
CA SER A 187 -0.90 -13.08 -10.64
C SER A 187 -1.07 -14.15 -9.53
N HIS A 188 0.02 -14.57 -8.88
CA HIS A 188 -0.02 -15.50 -7.75
C HIS A 188 -0.12 -14.77 -6.41
N ARG A 189 -0.45 -15.53 -5.37
CA ARG A 189 -0.55 -15.05 -3.98
C ARG A 189 0.67 -15.54 -3.21
N ASP A 190 1.25 -14.64 -2.44
CA ASP A 190 2.36 -14.92 -1.53
C ASP A 190 1.89 -14.78 -0.07
N ASP A 191 2.42 -15.63 0.79
CA ASP A 191 2.30 -15.44 2.24
C ASP A 191 3.01 -14.14 2.67
N LEU A 192 2.50 -13.53 3.73
CA LEU A 192 2.93 -12.22 4.17
C LEU A 192 4.33 -12.25 4.78
N SER A 193 5.09 -11.16 4.64
CA SER A 193 6.43 -11.03 5.21
C SER A 193 6.70 -9.58 5.57
N ILE A 194 7.91 -9.26 5.99
CA ILE A 194 8.39 -7.89 6.24
C ILE A 194 9.76 -7.69 5.59
N ASN A 195 10.12 -6.42 5.35
CA ASN A 195 11.47 -6.05 4.95
C ASN A 195 12.50 -6.60 5.95
N GLY A 196 13.49 -7.33 5.45
CA GLY A 196 14.50 -8.04 6.25
C GLY A 196 14.28 -9.55 6.35
N ALA A 197 13.07 -10.02 6.08
CA ALA A 197 12.69 -11.44 6.06
C ALA A 197 12.15 -11.91 4.70
N ASN A 198 11.67 -11.00 3.86
CA ASN A 198 11.11 -11.26 2.53
C ASN A 198 12.14 -11.65 1.44
N SER A 199 13.39 -11.88 1.82
CA SER A 199 14.44 -12.32 0.90
C SER A 199 15.48 -13.17 1.63
N PRO A 200 15.98 -14.25 1.00
CA PRO A 200 17.00 -15.11 1.59
C PRO A 200 18.25 -14.31 2.00
N ARG A 201 18.86 -14.74 3.11
CA ARG A 201 20.15 -14.27 3.56
C ARG A 201 21.23 -15.14 2.92
N LYS A 202 21.97 -14.57 1.96
CA LYS A 202 23.04 -15.27 1.24
C LYS A 202 24.29 -15.45 2.12
N PRO A 203 25.06 -16.55 1.96
CA PRO A 203 26.38 -16.69 2.58
C PRO A 203 27.29 -15.52 2.22
N GLY A 204 28.06 -15.00 3.18
CA GLY A 204 29.05 -13.92 2.98
C GLY A 204 28.62 -12.52 3.45
N ASN A 205 27.33 -12.22 3.52
CA ASN A 205 26.79 -10.91 3.97
C ASN A 205 26.14 -10.96 5.37
N ALA A 206 26.26 -12.07 6.10
CA ALA A 206 25.60 -12.27 7.40
C ALA A 206 26.31 -13.32 8.28
N VAL A 207 25.98 -13.33 9.57
CA VAL A 207 26.47 -14.30 10.58
C VAL A 207 26.05 -15.74 10.24
N SER A 208 24.88 -15.93 9.62
CA SER A 208 24.41 -17.22 9.11
C SER A 208 23.47 -17.06 7.91
N ALA A 209 23.53 -18.03 6.97
CA ALA A 209 22.57 -18.13 5.88
C ALA A 209 21.19 -18.53 6.43
N ALA A 210 20.14 -17.93 5.88
CA ALA A 210 18.76 -18.20 6.28
C ALA A 210 17.82 -18.02 5.07
N PRO A 211 16.77 -18.84 4.92
CA PRO A 211 15.78 -18.63 3.86
C PRO A 211 14.95 -17.38 4.14
N ALA A 212 14.13 -16.97 3.15
CA ALA A 212 13.06 -16.02 3.42
C ALA A 212 12.08 -16.61 4.46
N ARG A 213 11.41 -15.72 5.20
CA ARG A 213 10.39 -16.09 6.19
C ARG A 213 9.09 -15.37 5.92
N HIS A 214 8.01 -16.10 6.09
CA HIS A 214 6.66 -15.66 5.80
C HIS A 214 5.73 -16.07 6.94
N SER A 215 4.53 -15.50 6.96
CA SER A 215 3.43 -15.77 7.86
C SER A 215 2.12 -15.65 7.10
N ASP A 216 1.17 -16.52 7.38
CA ASP A 216 -0.17 -16.50 6.80
C ASP A 216 -1.23 -15.99 7.79
N ALA A 217 -0.81 -15.27 8.83
CA ALA A 217 -1.68 -14.73 9.86
C ALA A 217 -1.29 -13.28 10.22
N PHE A 218 -1.93 -12.34 9.53
CA PHE A 218 -1.96 -10.93 9.93
C PHE A 218 -3.31 -10.59 10.55
N ASP A 219 -3.38 -10.54 11.88
CA ASP A 219 -4.56 -10.15 12.62
C ASP A 219 -4.60 -8.63 12.80
N PHE A 220 -5.79 -8.03 12.70
CA PHE A 220 -5.95 -6.61 12.97
C PHE A 220 -7.26 -6.31 13.69
N LEU A 221 -7.23 -5.24 14.48
CA LEU A 221 -8.34 -4.60 15.16
C LEU A 221 -8.21 -3.08 14.97
N GLY A 222 -9.32 -2.40 14.78
CA GLY A 222 -9.41 -0.97 14.51
C GLY A 222 -10.63 -0.36 15.17
N LEU A 223 -10.47 0.90 15.55
CA LEU A 223 -11.50 1.76 16.09
C LEU A 223 -11.31 3.14 15.49
N ASP A 224 -12.34 3.64 14.83
CA ASP A 224 -12.47 5.03 14.41
C ASP A 224 -13.62 5.66 15.19
N TYR A 225 -13.36 6.75 15.91
CA TYR A 225 -14.36 7.46 16.68
C TYR A 225 -14.41 8.93 16.29
N GLN A 226 -15.57 9.37 15.81
CA GLN A 226 -15.85 10.76 15.50
C GLN A 226 -16.28 11.47 16.79
N VAL A 227 -15.35 12.20 17.42
CA VAL A 227 -15.62 12.89 18.69
C VAL A 227 -16.64 14.03 18.49
N ASN A 228 -16.57 14.69 17.35
CA ASN A 228 -17.51 15.70 16.85
C ASN A 228 -17.22 15.94 15.35
N GLU A 229 -17.92 16.87 14.69
CA GLU A 229 -17.74 17.18 13.26
C GLU A 229 -16.30 17.55 12.84
N GLN A 230 -15.46 18.01 13.77
CA GLN A 230 -14.12 18.51 13.51
C GLN A 230 -13.01 17.54 13.91
N LEU A 231 -13.28 16.58 14.80
CA LEU A 231 -12.26 15.76 15.45
C LEU A 231 -12.58 14.27 15.34
N GLN A 232 -11.66 13.52 14.73
CA GLN A 232 -11.64 12.07 14.72
C GLN A 232 -10.42 11.55 15.47
N VAL A 233 -10.62 10.53 16.29
CA VAL A 233 -9.54 9.75 16.92
C VAL A 233 -9.59 8.32 16.44
N GLN A 234 -8.41 7.72 16.31
CA GLN A 234 -8.24 6.38 15.75
C GLN A 234 -7.33 5.55 16.64
N TYR A 235 -7.68 4.28 16.83
CA TYR A 235 -6.78 3.29 17.42
C TYR A 235 -6.79 2.03 16.57
N TYR A 236 -5.60 1.55 16.20
CA TYR A 236 -5.46 0.30 15.48
C TYR A 236 -4.39 -0.59 16.11
N LEU A 237 -4.61 -1.88 16.05
CA LEU A 237 -3.68 -2.93 16.42
C LEU A 237 -3.52 -3.86 15.21
N GLY A 238 -2.29 -4.07 14.75
CA GLY A 238 -1.96 -5.07 13.74
C GLY A 238 -0.91 -6.02 14.28
N GLN A 239 -1.05 -7.33 14.02
CA GLN A 239 -0.07 -8.33 14.41
C GLN A 239 0.19 -9.28 13.24
N LEU A 240 1.43 -9.32 12.78
CA LEU A 240 1.91 -10.38 11.89
C LEU A 240 2.54 -11.47 12.76
N GLU A 241 1.93 -12.66 12.76
CA GLU A 241 2.41 -13.80 13.54
C GLU A 241 3.90 -14.07 13.30
N ASP A 242 4.63 -14.38 14.38
CA ASP A 242 6.08 -14.59 14.41
C ASP A 242 6.98 -13.40 14.05
N PHE A 243 6.41 -12.23 13.74
CA PHE A 243 7.16 -11.03 13.43
C PHE A 243 6.94 -9.91 14.42
N TYR A 244 5.74 -9.33 14.47
CA TYR A 244 5.52 -8.09 15.21
C TYR A 244 4.08 -7.86 15.62
N ARG A 245 3.92 -6.98 16.61
CA ARG A 245 2.69 -6.31 16.97
C ARG A 245 2.91 -4.80 16.86
N GLN A 246 1.99 -4.10 16.20
CA GLN A 246 2.01 -2.66 15.95
C GLN A 246 0.75 -2.03 16.49
N HIS A 247 0.91 -1.09 17.41
CA HIS A 247 -0.13 -0.21 17.88
C HIS A 247 -0.06 1.09 17.08
N PHE A 248 -1.21 1.65 16.72
CA PHE A 248 -1.35 2.94 16.09
C PHE A 248 -2.37 3.79 16.86
N LEU A 249 -2.01 5.06 17.07
CA LEU A 249 -2.91 6.10 17.53
C LEU A 249 -2.92 7.22 16.48
N GLY A 250 -4.12 7.63 16.05
CA GLY A 250 -4.33 8.68 15.08
C GLY A 250 -5.24 9.76 15.63
N LEU A 251 -4.99 11.01 15.24
CA LEU A 251 -5.87 12.15 15.47
C LEU A 251 -5.93 12.98 14.20
N ASN A 252 -7.14 13.14 13.67
CA ASN A 252 -7.43 14.04 12.55
C ASN A 252 -8.34 15.16 13.06
N HIS A 253 -7.90 16.40 12.90
CA HIS A 253 -8.67 17.57 13.31
C HIS A 253 -8.76 18.58 12.17
N GLU A 254 -9.95 19.11 11.91
CA GLU A 254 -10.18 20.15 10.91
C GLU A 254 -10.86 21.36 11.55
N GLN A 255 -10.17 22.50 11.52
CA GLN A 255 -10.64 23.73 12.14
C GLN A 255 -10.78 24.83 11.11
N ALA A 256 -11.99 25.37 10.97
CA ALA A 256 -12.20 26.61 10.27
C ALA A 256 -11.57 27.77 11.06
N LEU A 257 -10.77 28.58 10.37
CA LEU A 257 -10.15 29.81 10.87
C LEU A 257 -10.71 31.01 10.09
N PRO A 258 -10.56 32.25 10.59
CA PRO A 258 -11.01 33.43 9.84
C PRO A 258 -10.41 33.54 8.43
N LEU A 259 -9.21 33.02 8.23
CA LEU A 259 -8.49 33.00 6.96
C LEU A 259 -8.20 31.57 6.52
N GLY A 260 -9.24 30.79 6.23
CA GLY A 260 -9.11 29.44 5.67
C GLY A 260 -9.28 28.32 6.69
N THR A 261 -8.86 27.11 6.36
CA THR A 261 -9.07 25.91 7.19
C THR A 261 -7.73 25.28 7.54
N LEU A 262 -7.54 24.93 8.81
CA LEU A 262 -6.37 24.20 9.29
C LEU A 262 -6.73 22.74 9.55
N LYS A 263 -6.11 21.82 8.82
CA LYS A 263 -6.12 20.39 9.10
C LYS A 263 -4.87 19.98 9.87
N THR A 264 -5.06 19.20 10.93
CA THR A 264 -4.00 18.57 11.73
C THR A 264 -4.14 17.06 11.65
N ASP A 265 -3.07 16.37 11.27
CA ASP A 265 -2.96 14.91 11.21
C ASP A 265 -1.79 14.48 12.12
N LEU A 266 -2.11 13.84 13.24
CA LEU A 266 -1.13 13.31 14.19
C LEU A 266 -1.17 11.78 14.14
N ARG A 267 0.02 11.17 14.12
CA ARG A 267 0.17 9.72 14.08
C ARG A 267 1.21 9.29 15.09
N HIS A 268 0.93 8.21 15.81
CA HIS A 268 1.89 7.53 16.65
C HIS A 268 1.82 6.03 16.42
N PHE A 269 2.98 5.39 16.27
CA PHE A 269 3.13 3.96 16.14
C PHE A 269 4.10 3.43 17.20
N ASP A 270 3.75 2.31 17.83
CA ASP A 270 4.69 1.48 18.60
C ASP A 270 4.67 0.05 18.04
N THR A 271 5.79 -0.39 17.49
CA THR A 271 5.97 -1.67 16.82
C THR A 271 7.03 -2.49 17.54
N ARG A 272 6.63 -3.65 18.09
CA ARG A 272 7.51 -4.54 18.85
C ARG A 272 7.51 -5.95 18.30
N ALA A 273 8.66 -6.61 18.45
CA ALA A 273 8.82 -8.02 18.13
C ALA A 273 7.84 -8.92 18.91
N THR A 274 7.32 -9.93 18.23
CA THR A 274 6.54 -11.02 18.83
C THR A 274 7.00 -12.37 18.26
N GLY A 275 6.57 -13.48 18.87
CA GLY A 275 6.86 -14.84 18.41
C GLY A 275 8.33 -15.09 18.10
N ARG A 276 8.63 -15.76 16.97
CA ARG A 276 10.00 -16.09 16.57
C ARG A 276 10.92 -14.89 16.44
N ASN A 277 10.49 -13.75 15.91
CA ASN A 277 11.33 -12.55 15.82
C ASN A 277 11.80 -12.04 17.20
N ALA A 278 11.01 -12.24 18.26
CA ALA A 278 11.40 -11.84 19.62
C ALA A 278 12.53 -12.71 20.20
N SER A 279 12.66 -13.96 19.74
CA SER A 279 13.69 -14.91 20.17
C SER A 279 14.97 -14.82 19.34
N HIS A 280 16.12 -15.09 19.97
CA HIS A 280 17.40 -15.20 19.26
C HIS A 280 17.39 -16.34 18.23
N SER A 281 16.87 -17.51 18.58
CA SER A 281 16.78 -18.68 17.69
C SER A 281 15.93 -18.41 16.45
N GLY A 282 14.75 -17.79 16.61
CA GLY A 282 13.91 -17.42 15.47
C GLY A 282 14.57 -16.39 14.54
N ARG A 283 15.33 -15.43 15.07
CA ARG A 283 16.12 -14.51 14.24
C ARG A 283 17.26 -15.18 13.51
N ALA A 284 17.92 -16.16 14.13
CA ALA A 284 18.92 -17.01 13.48
C ALA A 284 18.31 -17.81 12.32
N GLU A 285 17.06 -18.25 12.45
CA GLU A 285 16.30 -18.92 11.38
C GLU A 285 15.84 -17.97 10.26
N GLY A 286 15.92 -16.65 10.43
CA GLY A 286 15.56 -15.67 9.39
C GLY A 286 14.35 -14.79 9.70
N TYR A 287 13.69 -14.94 10.86
CA TYR A 287 12.59 -14.06 11.27
C TYR A 287 13.15 -12.71 11.75
N THR A 288 13.63 -11.89 10.82
CA THR A 288 14.34 -10.64 11.10
C THR A 288 13.71 -9.43 10.41
N ALA A 289 13.84 -8.26 11.01
CA ALA A 289 13.45 -6.98 10.40
C ALA A 289 14.67 -6.21 9.92
N ALA A 290 14.53 -5.50 8.80
CA ALA A 290 15.52 -4.56 8.31
C ALA A 290 15.70 -3.40 9.31
N GLY A 291 16.93 -2.94 9.48
CA GLY A 291 17.28 -1.97 10.50
C GLY A 291 18.75 -1.63 10.55
N TYR A 292 19.18 -1.03 11.65
CA TYR A 292 20.58 -0.91 12.01
C TYR A 292 20.76 -1.24 13.50
N TYR A 293 21.49 -2.32 13.76
CA TYR A 293 21.64 -2.94 15.07
C TYR A 293 23.07 -2.83 15.62
N GLY A 294 23.83 -1.83 15.14
CA GLY A 294 25.24 -1.66 15.49
C GLY A 294 26.20 -2.53 14.65
N PRO A 295 27.52 -2.46 14.92
CA PRO A 295 28.54 -3.23 14.22
C PRO A 295 28.43 -4.73 14.57
N GLY A 296 27.47 -5.40 13.91
CA GLY A 296 27.15 -6.81 14.11
C GLY A 296 26.43 -7.09 15.43
N ASN A 297 25.17 -7.51 15.37
CA ASN A 297 24.39 -7.89 16.56
C ASN A 297 24.65 -9.32 17.05
N GLY A 298 25.67 -10.01 16.53
CA GLY A 298 25.95 -11.41 16.85
C GLY A 298 24.94 -12.45 16.31
N GLU A 299 23.89 -12.01 15.61
CA GLU A 299 22.76 -12.86 15.21
C GLU A 299 22.59 -12.92 13.69
N SER A 300 22.45 -11.77 13.04
CA SER A 300 22.07 -11.65 11.64
C SER A 300 22.79 -10.53 10.89
N GLY A 301 23.83 -9.96 11.50
CA GLY A 301 24.62 -8.86 10.97
C GLY A 301 24.09 -7.48 11.39
N ALA A 302 24.67 -6.41 10.87
CA ALA A 302 24.32 -5.04 11.27
C ALA A 302 22.93 -4.59 10.81
N HIS A 303 22.37 -5.21 9.76
CA HIS A 303 21.19 -4.69 9.04
C HIS A 303 19.91 -5.51 9.18
N ARG A 304 19.95 -6.60 9.93
CA ARG A 304 18.80 -7.48 10.18
C ARG A 304 18.77 -7.83 11.66
N GLY A 305 17.60 -7.84 12.27
CA GLY A 305 17.49 -8.10 13.70
C GLY A 305 16.06 -8.08 14.23
N ARG A 306 15.93 -7.74 15.51
CA ARG A 306 14.66 -7.69 16.24
C ARG A 306 13.82 -6.49 15.80
N VAL A 307 12.51 -6.67 15.68
CA VAL A 307 11.59 -5.54 15.49
C VAL A 307 11.59 -4.66 16.74
N ASP A 308 11.96 -3.40 16.54
CA ASP A 308 11.90 -2.35 17.55
C ASP A 308 11.79 -0.99 16.84
N ASN A 309 10.58 -0.46 16.75
CA ASN A 309 10.34 0.83 16.14
C ASN A 309 9.22 1.59 16.85
N ARG A 310 9.46 2.87 17.12
CA ARG A 310 8.44 3.86 17.45
C ARG A 310 8.51 5.00 16.46
N ALA A 311 7.39 5.33 15.85
CA ALA A 311 7.27 6.45 14.95
C ALA A 311 6.24 7.44 15.49
N TRP A 312 6.51 8.73 15.38
CA TRP A 312 5.48 9.75 15.53
C TRP A 312 5.61 10.76 14.41
N SER A 313 4.47 11.31 14.00
CA SER A 313 4.43 12.37 13.01
C SER A 313 3.31 13.36 13.27
N ALA A 314 3.52 14.58 12.81
CA ALA A 314 2.53 15.64 12.78
C ALA A 314 2.57 16.30 11.41
N LEU A 315 1.41 16.47 10.78
CA LEU A 315 1.24 17.20 9.53
C LEU A 315 0.14 18.24 9.71
N PHE A 316 0.49 19.50 9.43
CA PHE A 316 -0.43 20.62 9.42
C PHE A 316 -0.63 21.06 7.98
N SER A 317 -1.88 21.15 7.53
CA SER A 317 -2.25 21.66 6.20
C SER A 317 -3.20 22.83 6.36
N TRP A 318 -2.79 24.00 5.88
CA TRP A 318 -3.61 25.20 5.88
C TRP A 318 -4.08 25.51 4.46
N SER A 319 -5.39 25.60 4.27
CA SER A 319 -6.04 25.85 2.98
C SER A 319 -6.74 27.20 2.98
N LEU A 320 -6.43 28.06 2.00
CA LEU A 320 -7.05 29.37 1.78
C LEU A 320 -7.34 29.56 0.30
N GLY A 321 -8.62 29.54 -0.07
CA GLY A 321 -9.05 29.60 -1.47
C GLY A 321 -8.45 28.45 -2.28
N ALA A 322 -7.76 28.78 -3.37
CA ALA A 322 -7.08 27.81 -4.24
C ALA A 322 -5.78 27.23 -3.67
N HIS A 323 -5.27 27.77 -2.56
CA HIS A 323 -3.94 27.45 -2.04
C HIS A 323 -4.03 26.48 -0.87
N THR A 324 -3.13 25.51 -0.82
CA THR A 324 -2.93 24.67 0.37
C THR A 324 -1.44 24.60 0.70
N LEU A 325 -1.05 25.06 1.88
CA LEU A 325 0.31 24.95 2.42
C LEU A 325 0.35 23.84 3.47
N GLY A 326 1.28 22.92 3.36
CA GLY A 326 1.50 21.85 4.33
C GLY A 326 2.90 21.87 4.90
N ALA A 327 3.02 21.65 6.21
CA ALA A 327 4.28 21.44 6.90
C ALA A 327 4.16 20.27 7.87
N GLY A 328 5.14 19.37 7.87
CA GLY A 328 5.11 18.20 8.72
C GLY A 328 6.48 17.79 9.22
N TYR A 329 6.46 16.99 10.28
CA TYR A 329 7.64 16.39 10.87
C TYR A 329 7.34 14.96 11.29
N GLN A 330 8.31 14.07 11.08
CA GLN A 330 8.27 12.68 11.48
C GLN A 330 9.60 12.28 12.12
N ARG A 331 9.53 11.43 13.16
CA ARG A 331 10.71 10.84 13.78
C ARG A 331 10.50 9.37 14.04
N LEU A 332 11.49 8.58 13.66
CA LEU A 332 11.61 7.17 13.96
C LEU A 332 12.67 6.96 15.05
N SER A 333 12.38 6.03 15.95
CA SER A 333 13.29 5.62 17.03
C SER A 333 13.23 4.11 17.22
N GLY A 334 14.29 3.52 17.78
CA GLY A 334 14.51 2.08 17.79
C GLY A 334 15.48 1.64 16.70
N ASP A 335 15.81 0.35 16.72
CA ASP A 335 16.86 -0.21 15.86
C ASP A 335 16.33 -0.73 14.52
N SER A 336 15.03 -1.06 14.43
CA SER A 336 14.43 -1.48 13.15
C SER A 336 13.93 -0.28 12.34
N HIS A 337 13.82 -0.47 11.03
CA HIS A 337 13.00 0.39 10.18
C HIS A 337 11.54 0.36 10.64
N PHE A 338 10.73 1.31 10.18
CA PHE A 338 9.28 1.16 10.24
C PHE A 338 8.88 -0.02 9.35
N ILE A 339 8.02 -0.89 9.87
CA ILE A 339 7.61 -2.12 9.19
C ILE A 339 6.09 -2.19 9.09
N GLN A 340 5.65 -2.63 7.93
CA GLN A 340 4.31 -3.13 7.61
C GLN A 340 4.49 -4.28 6.61
N PRO A 341 3.43 -5.08 6.35
CA PRO A 341 3.57 -6.28 5.51
C PRO A 341 4.14 -5.94 4.12
N ASN A 342 5.21 -6.62 3.73
CA ASN A 342 5.88 -6.49 2.44
C ASN A 342 6.54 -7.83 2.05
N GLN A 343 6.07 -8.41 0.96
CA GLN A 343 6.46 -9.74 0.46
C GLN A 343 7.53 -9.67 -0.63
N GLY A 344 8.10 -8.48 -0.89
CA GLY A 344 9.15 -8.27 -1.90
C GLY A 344 8.67 -7.57 -3.17
N ASN A 345 7.36 -7.49 -3.41
CA ASN A 345 6.76 -6.90 -4.63
C ASN A 345 6.26 -5.46 -4.42
N GLY A 346 6.86 -4.81 -3.41
CA GLY A 346 6.64 -3.47 -2.95
C GLY A 346 5.37 -3.26 -2.13
N SER A 347 5.39 -2.21 -1.33
CA SER A 347 4.41 -1.90 -0.29
C SER A 347 4.23 -0.40 -0.20
N ASP A 348 3.07 0.05 0.27
CA ASP A 348 2.90 1.38 0.83
C ASP A 348 2.90 1.29 2.35
N VAL A 349 3.24 2.39 3.02
CA VAL A 349 3.16 2.49 4.48
C VAL A 349 2.30 3.67 4.91
N TYR A 350 1.69 3.59 6.08
CA TYR A 350 0.80 4.66 6.59
C TYR A 350 1.55 5.81 7.28
N LEU A 351 2.64 6.29 6.68
CA LEU A 351 3.44 7.41 7.17
C LEU A 351 3.13 8.70 6.37
N ILE A 352 3.27 9.88 6.99
CA ILE A 352 3.08 11.16 6.27
C ILE A 352 4.18 11.43 5.24
N THR A 353 5.27 10.66 5.32
CA THR A 353 6.44 10.70 4.47
C THR A 353 6.44 9.60 3.40
N ASP A 354 5.39 8.79 3.28
CA ASP A 354 5.22 7.81 2.20
C ASP A 354 5.02 8.54 0.87
N ARG A 355 6.04 8.55 0.01
CA ARG A 355 6.13 9.36 -1.22
C ARG A 355 6.43 8.51 -2.45
N GLN A 356 6.67 9.16 -3.59
CA GLN A 356 6.75 8.47 -4.86
C GLN A 356 7.90 7.45 -4.93
N LEU A 357 9.07 7.82 -4.41
CA LEU A 357 10.29 7.02 -4.46
C LEU A 357 10.62 6.37 -3.12
N ASN A 358 10.36 7.07 -2.01
CA ASN A 358 10.76 6.64 -0.68
C ASN A 358 9.70 6.93 0.38
N SER A 359 9.83 6.30 1.55
CA SER A 359 8.93 6.51 2.69
C SER A 359 9.62 7.12 3.91
N PHE A 360 10.93 7.39 3.86
CA PHE A 360 11.72 7.94 4.99
C PHE A 360 11.49 7.17 6.29
N ALA A 361 11.54 5.84 6.17
CA ALA A 361 11.13 4.86 7.15
C ALA A 361 12.32 4.19 7.85
N ARG A 362 13.54 4.75 7.73
CA ARG A 362 14.76 4.09 8.19
C ARG A 362 14.99 4.26 9.69
N ALA A 363 15.82 3.40 10.25
CA ALA A 363 16.09 3.39 11.69
C ALA A 363 16.78 4.69 12.12
N GLY A 364 16.22 5.37 13.13
CA GLY A 364 16.71 6.65 13.66
C GLY A 364 16.42 7.89 12.81
N GLU A 365 15.73 7.74 11.69
CA GLU A 365 15.49 8.82 10.75
C GLU A 365 14.52 9.89 11.29
N ARG A 366 14.84 11.15 11.00
CA ARG A 366 14.03 12.33 11.30
C ARG A 366 13.82 13.11 10.01
N THR A 367 12.57 13.39 9.68
CA THR A 367 12.19 13.94 8.39
C THR A 367 11.25 15.10 8.58
N TRP A 368 11.63 16.26 8.03
CA TRP A 368 10.68 17.35 7.84
C TRP A 368 10.18 17.35 6.40
N LEU A 369 8.95 17.83 6.24
CA LEU A 369 8.17 17.84 5.01
C LEU A 369 7.59 19.24 4.84
N ALA A 370 7.72 19.81 3.64
CA ALA A 370 6.95 20.97 3.21
C ALA A 370 6.26 20.64 1.90
N GLN A 371 5.01 21.07 1.75
CA GLN A 371 4.25 20.86 0.52
C GLN A 371 3.35 22.06 0.21
N TYR A 372 3.09 22.26 -1.08
CA TYR A 372 2.23 23.32 -1.56
C TYR A 372 1.36 22.78 -2.69
N GLY A 373 0.05 22.95 -2.56
CA GLY A 373 -0.96 22.56 -3.53
C GLY A 373 -1.69 23.77 -4.09
N LEU A 374 -2.09 23.67 -5.36
CA LEU A 374 -2.84 24.69 -6.08
C LEU A 374 -4.00 24.06 -6.83
N ASP A 375 -5.22 24.56 -6.60
CA ASP A 375 -6.40 24.26 -7.41
C ASP A 375 -6.63 25.38 -8.43
N PHE A 376 -6.51 25.06 -9.71
CA PHE A 376 -6.61 26.07 -10.76
C PHE A 376 -8.04 26.44 -11.14
N GLY A 377 -9.05 25.82 -10.51
CA GLY A 377 -10.46 26.18 -10.69
C GLY A 377 -10.74 27.66 -10.40
N ALA A 378 -10.03 28.26 -9.44
CA ALA A 378 -10.14 29.69 -9.12
C ALA A 378 -9.69 30.62 -10.27
N TRP A 379 -8.91 30.10 -11.21
CA TRP A 379 -8.47 30.83 -12.42
C TRP A 379 -9.14 30.30 -13.70
N GLY A 380 -10.30 29.65 -13.59
CA GLY A 380 -11.08 29.20 -14.75
C GLY A 380 -10.58 27.92 -15.41
N LEU A 381 -9.70 27.15 -14.73
CA LEU A 381 -9.23 25.85 -15.19
C LEU A 381 -9.69 24.74 -14.24
N PRO A 382 -11.02 24.50 -14.11
CA PRO A 382 -11.55 23.51 -13.18
C PRO A 382 -11.04 22.11 -13.53
N GLY A 383 -10.67 21.35 -12.50
CA GLY A 383 -10.09 20.01 -12.65
C GLY A 383 -8.58 19.99 -12.84
N LEU A 384 -7.93 21.14 -13.06
CA LEU A 384 -6.46 21.24 -13.08
C LEU A 384 -5.95 21.52 -11.66
N THR A 385 -5.01 20.70 -11.20
CA THR A 385 -4.38 20.82 -9.87
C THR A 385 -2.88 20.59 -9.97
N SER A 386 -2.11 21.22 -9.08
CA SER A 386 -0.70 20.90 -8.91
C SER A 386 -0.34 20.71 -7.44
N ASN A 387 0.72 19.93 -7.20
CA ASN A 387 1.32 19.78 -5.88
C ASN A 387 2.84 19.67 -6.02
N VAL A 388 3.56 20.41 -5.17
CA VAL A 388 5.00 20.22 -4.95
C VAL A 388 5.19 19.80 -3.51
N ALA A 389 6.03 18.81 -3.27
CA ALA A 389 6.49 18.45 -1.94
C ALA A 389 8.02 18.33 -1.91
N TYR A 390 8.60 18.71 -0.78
CA TYR A 390 10.01 18.49 -0.47
C TYR A 390 10.14 17.86 0.91
N LEU A 391 10.93 16.81 1.00
CA LEU A 391 11.20 16.06 2.22
C LEU A 391 12.70 15.94 2.42
N LYS A 392 13.16 16.12 3.65
CA LYS A 392 14.57 15.96 4.02
C LYS A 392 14.69 15.12 5.28
N GLY A 393 15.23 13.92 5.09
CA GLY A 393 15.58 12.95 6.11
C GLY A 393 17.01 13.14 6.62
N SER A 394 17.20 12.94 7.92
CA SER A 394 18.51 13.00 8.56
C SER A 394 18.59 12.06 9.77
N GLY A 395 19.80 11.71 10.17
CA GLY A 395 20.02 10.86 11.35
C GLY A 395 19.82 9.37 11.09
N ILE A 396 19.67 8.96 9.82
CA ILE A 396 19.58 7.55 9.41
C ILE A 396 20.80 6.82 9.98
N ARG A 397 20.56 5.81 10.81
CA ARG A 397 21.64 5.03 11.42
C ARG A 397 22.26 4.09 10.39
N SER A 398 23.60 4.08 10.33
CA SER A 398 24.36 3.20 9.45
C SER A 398 25.77 2.94 10.01
N GLU A 399 26.50 2.00 9.41
CA GLU A 399 27.92 1.75 9.73
C GLU A 399 28.82 2.94 9.42
N ARG A 400 28.42 3.81 8.47
CA ARG A 400 29.16 5.01 8.06
C ARG A 400 28.78 6.24 8.90
N GLY A 401 28.10 6.04 10.03
CA GLY A 401 27.53 7.11 10.84
C GLY A 401 26.13 7.52 10.40
N HIS A 402 25.76 8.77 10.69
CA HIS A 402 24.42 9.29 10.40
C HIS A 402 24.30 9.79 8.97
N LEU A 403 23.44 9.13 8.19
CA LEU A 403 23.19 9.45 6.79
C LEU A 403 21.99 10.40 6.63
N GLN A 404 21.90 10.99 5.45
CA GLN A 404 20.83 11.88 5.05
C GLN A 404 20.28 11.52 3.66
N GLU A 405 19.04 11.91 3.42
CA GLU A 405 18.40 11.80 2.11
C GLU A 405 17.36 12.90 1.92
N TRP A 406 17.04 13.23 0.68
CA TRP A 406 15.96 14.16 0.36
C TRP A 406 15.21 13.73 -0.90
N GLU A 407 13.92 14.03 -0.94
CA GLU A 407 13.05 13.77 -2.09
C GLU A 407 12.28 15.04 -2.42
N ARG A 408 12.16 15.33 -3.73
CA ARG A 408 11.28 16.36 -4.25
C ARG A 408 10.28 15.72 -5.20
N ASP A 409 9.01 15.95 -4.94
CA ASP A 409 7.90 15.48 -5.76
C ASP A 409 7.19 16.66 -6.41
N PHE A 410 6.79 16.47 -7.66
CA PHE A 410 5.89 17.34 -8.39
C PHE A 410 4.77 16.51 -9.00
N THR A 411 3.53 16.96 -8.84
CA THR A 411 2.35 16.40 -9.51
C THR A 411 1.62 17.51 -10.24
N LEU A 412 1.23 17.24 -11.49
CA LEU A 412 0.27 18.02 -12.26
C LEU A 412 -0.83 17.07 -12.73
N ALA A 413 -2.08 17.36 -12.38
CA ALA A 413 -3.21 16.52 -12.71
C ALA A 413 -4.35 17.35 -13.32
N TYR A 414 -4.97 16.82 -14.37
CA TYR A 414 -6.15 17.41 -14.99
C TYR A 414 -7.25 16.37 -15.15
N VAL A 415 -8.47 16.69 -14.71
CA VAL A 415 -9.66 15.88 -14.99
C VAL A 415 -10.56 16.67 -15.94
N MET A 416 -10.92 16.06 -17.07
CA MET A 416 -11.84 16.69 -18.03
C MET A 416 -13.23 16.86 -17.41
N GLN A 417 -13.74 18.08 -17.40
CA GLN A 417 -14.97 18.42 -16.67
C GLN A 417 -16.26 18.23 -17.48
N ALA A 418 -16.17 18.22 -18.82
CA ALA A 418 -17.33 18.16 -19.71
C ALA A 418 -17.00 17.49 -21.05
N GLY A 419 -18.03 17.28 -21.87
CA GLY A 419 -17.92 16.66 -23.19
C GLY A 419 -17.80 15.13 -23.15
N PRO A 420 -17.53 14.49 -24.30
CA PRO A 420 -17.52 13.02 -24.43
C PRO A 420 -16.40 12.34 -23.63
N ALA A 421 -15.38 13.10 -23.20
CA ALA A 421 -14.28 12.61 -22.37
C ALA A 421 -14.39 13.07 -20.91
N LYS A 422 -15.56 13.56 -20.46
CA LYS A 422 -15.78 13.95 -19.06
C LYS A 422 -15.37 12.83 -18.11
N GLY A 423 -14.49 13.12 -17.16
CA GLY A 423 -13.94 12.14 -16.22
C GLY A 423 -12.61 11.53 -16.65
N LEU A 424 -12.12 11.80 -17.87
CA LEU A 424 -10.75 11.44 -18.27
C LEU A 424 -9.76 12.26 -17.43
N GLY A 425 -9.00 11.55 -16.62
CA GLY A 425 -7.89 12.08 -15.82
C GLY A 425 -6.57 11.91 -16.55
N ILE A 426 -5.74 12.94 -16.53
CA ILE A 426 -4.34 12.93 -17.00
C ILE A 426 -3.49 13.38 -15.83
N THR A 427 -2.53 12.56 -15.41
CA THR A 427 -1.61 12.91 -14.33
C THR A 427 -0.17 12.72 -14.77
N TRP A 428 0.65 13.74 -14.55
CA TRP A 428 2.09 13.64 -14.58
C TRP A 428 2.64 13.79 -13.16
N ARG A 429 3.49 12.85 -12.75
CA ARG A 429 4.30 12.96 -11.54
C ARG A 429 5.77 12.87 -11.87
N ASN A 430 6.55 13.76 -11.28
CA ASN A 430 8.01 13.75 -11.31
C ASN A 430 8.54 13.67 -9.89
N ALA A 431 9.57 12.86 -9.66
CA ALA A 431 10.24 12.75 -8.37
C ALA A 431 11.75 12.68 -8.55
N SER A 432 12.49 13.31 -7.63
CA SER A 432 13.95 13.22 -7.53
C SER A 432 14.33 12.87 -6.10
N LEU A 433 14.99 11.73 -5.90
CA LEU A 433 15.56 11.28 -4.64
C LEU A 433 17.08 11.41 -4.72
N ARG A 434 17.68 12.01 -3.69
CA ARG A 434 19.12 11.97 -3.44
C ARG A 434 19.37 11.40 -2.06
N SER A 435 20.12 10.31 -1.97
CA SER A 435 20.27 9.56 -0.71
C SER A 435 21.71 9.11 -0.49
N GLN A 436 22.17 9.23 0.75
CA GLN A 436 23.42 8.59 1.17
C GLN A 436 23.19 7.12 1.57
N ALA A 437 21.93 6.69 1.72
CA ALA A 437 21.52 5.36 2.19
C ALA A 437 21.02 4.43 1.06
N SER A 438 20.80 4.96 -0.15
CA SER A 438 20.43 4.22 -1.35
C SER A 438 20.92 4.96 -2.59
N THR A 439 20.80 4.34 -3.77
CA THR A 439 21.11 4.98 -5.06
C THR A 439 20.24 6.22 -5.30
N ASP A 440 20.81 7.25 -5.93
CA ASP A 440 20.08 8.41 -6.40
C ASP A 440 19.15 8.06 -7.57
N VAL A 441 17.94 8.61 -7.55
CA VAL A 441 16.88 8.26 -8.51
C VAL A 441 16.16 9.51 -9.02
N ASP A 442 15.90 9.56 -10.32
CA ASP A 442 14.88 10.44 -10.92
C ASP A 442 13.79 9.59 -11.56
N GLN A 443 12.52 9.98 -11.44
CA GLN A 443 11.40 9.18 -11.94
C GLN A 443 10.26 10.03 -12.48
N ASN A 444 9.75 9.63 -13.64
CA ASN A 444 8.51 10.13 -14.21
C ASN A 444 7.44 9.04 -14.22
N ARG A 445 6.22 9.43 -13.87
CA ARG A 445 5.01 8.64 -14.05
C ARG A 445 4.01 9.49 -14.82
N VAL A 446 3.56 9.01 -15.96
CA VAL A 446 2.45 9.64 -16.69
C VAL A 446 1.35 8.62 -16.80
N PHE A 447 0.15 8.96 -16.34
CA PHE A 447 -0.97 8.04 -16.43
C PHE A 447 -2.27 8.73 -16.78
N LEU A 448 -3.05 8.04 -17.60
CA LEU A 448 -4.39 8.42 -17.99
C LEU A 448 -5.38 7.46 -17.31
N THR A 449 -6.43 8.00 -16.73
CA THR A 449 -7.45 7.22 -16.03
C THR A 449 -8.84 7.56 -16.50
N TYR A 450 -9.67 6.54 -16.69
CA TYR A 450 -11.08 6.73 -17.01
C TYR A 450 -11.90 5.63 -16.33
N SER A 451 -13.08 5.97 -15.81
CA SER A 451 -13.98 4.99 -15.20
C SER A 451 -15.34 5.02 -15.87
N LEU A 452 -15.79 3.85 -16.29
CA LEU A 452 -17.08 3.61 -16.93
C LEU A 452 -17.98 2.87 -15.94
N ALA A 453 -19.08 3.49 -15.53
CA ALA A 453 -20.18 2.76 -14.92
C ALA A 453 -20.83 1.90 -16.00
N LEU A 454 -20.95 0.60 -15.76
CA LEU A 454 -21.52 -0.36 -16.71
C LEU A 454 -23.02 -0.52 -16.48
N PHE A 455 -23.44 -0.56 -15.22
CA PHE A 455 -24.82 -0.53 -14.74
C PHE A 455 -24.83 -0.17 -13.26
#